data_AF-A0A7S3YS20-F1
#
_entry.id   AF-A0A7S3YS20-F1
#
_cell.length_a   1.000
_cell.length_b   1.000
_cell.length_c   1.000
_cell.angle_alpha   90.00
_cell.angle_beta   90.00
_cell.angle_gamma   90.00
#
_symmetry.space_group_name_H-M   'P 1'
#
loop_
_entity.id
_entity.type
_entity.pdbx_description
1 polymer ?
#
loop_
_entity_poly.entity_id
_entity_poly.type
_entity_poly.pdbx_seq_one_letter_code
_entity_poly.pdbx_strand_id
1 'polypeptide(L)'
;ERGVDFRPDHVHLCAPAVQESDVSTVLGGEFLARKSARLYYTPRDMVLATLFQLIERGQAMGLTGARGEYPGLIQKEVGEFFGRNAHSEYEKAFHKFFEEHESL
;
A
#
# COMPACT_ATOMS: atom_id res chain seq x y z
N GLU A 1 -16.18 -28.15 -10.08
CA GLU A 1 -15.86 -27.02 -10.98
C GLU A 1 -15.06 -26.01 -10.16
N ARG A 2 -13.83 -25.65 -10.57
CA ARG A 2 -13.15 -24.52 -9.93
C ARG A 2 -13.86 -23.27 -10.45
N GLY A 3 -14.58 -22.58 -9.58
CA GLY A 3 -15.27 -21.33 -9.92
C GLY A 3 -14.30 -20.32 -10.52
N VAL A 4 -14.82 -19.46 -11.40
CA VAL A 4 -14.02 -18.38 -12.00
C VAL A 4 -13.50 -17.47 -10.87
N ASP A 5 -12.18 -17.34 -10.77
CA ASP A 5 -11.53 -16.45 -9.82
C ASP A 5 -11.52 -15.02 -10.37
N PHE A 6 -12.44 -14.19 -9.87
CA PHE A 6 -12.65 -12.80 -10.28
C PHE A 6 -11.66 -11.81 -9.66
N ARG A 7 -10.70 -12.28 -8.85
CA ARG A 7 -9.72 -11.37 -8.23
C ARG A 7 -8.82 -10.74 -9.29
N PRO A 8 -8.38 -9.49 -9.07
CA PRO A 8 -7.40 -8.87 -9.95
C PRO A 8 -6.06 -9.60 -9.87
N ASP A 9 -5.25 -9.50 -10.91
CA ASP A 9 -3.88 -10.02 -10.89
C ASP A 9 -3.01 -9.28 -9.88
N HIS A 10 -3.18 -7.96 -9.82
CA HIS A 10 -2.40 -7.07 -8.97
C HIS A 10 -3.31 -6.15 -8.16
N VAL A 11 -2.96 -5.91 -6.90
CA VAL A 11 -3.56 -4.88 -6.05
C VAL A 11 -2.49 -3.87 -5.68
N HIS A 12 -2.83 -2.59 -5.76
CA HIS A 12 -1.93 -1.48 -5.42
C HIS A 12 -2.49 -0.76 -4.19
N LEU A 13 -1.75 -0.84 -3.08
CA LEU A 13 -2.07 -0.19 -1.82
C LEU A 13 -1.30 1.13 -1.74
N CYS A 14 -1.97 2.23 -2.03
CA CYS A 14 -1.40 3.57 -2.10
C CYS A 14 -1.59 4.31 -0.77
N ALA A 15 -0.50 4.49 -0.01
CA ALA A 15 -0.50 5.09 1.33
C ALA A 15 -1.65 4.58 2.24
N PRO A 16 -1.78 3.26 2.46
CA PRO A 16 -2.90 2.71 3.22
C PRO A 16 -2.90 3.21 4.68
N ALA A 17 -4.01 3.84 5.08
CA ALA A 17 -4.28 4.32 6.42
C ALA A 17 -4.84 3.19 7.32
N VAL A 18 -4.07 2.12 7.50
CA VAL A 18 -4.41 0.98 8.37
C VAL A 18 -3.19 0.59 9.19
N GLN A 19 -3.40 0.00 10.37
CA GLN A 19 -2.31 -0.64 11.09
C GLN A 19 -2.08 -2.04 10.53
N GLU A 20 -0.84 -2.51 10.60
CA GLU A 20 -0.50 -3.85 10.11
C GLU A 20 -1.27 -4.94 10.88
N SER A 21 -1.50 -4.76 12.18
CA SER A 21 -2.30 -5.69 12.99
C SER A 21 -3.69 -5.94 12.40
N ASP A 22 -4.29 -4.91 11.81
CA ASP A 22 -5.67 -4.93 11.33
C ASP A 22 -5.80 -5.75 10.04
N VAL A 23 -4.72 -5.85 9.27
CA VAL A 23 -4.70 -6.46 7.94
C VAL A 23 -3.72 -7.63 7.80
N SER A 24 -2.96 -7.95 8.85
CA SER A 24 -1.96 -9.03 8.86
C SER A 24 -2.50 -10.38 8.35
N THR A 25 -3.73 -10.76 8.73
CA THR A 25 -4.38 -11.98 8.23
C THR A 25 -4.68 -11.92 6.73
N VAL A 26 -5.04 -10.73 6.23
CA VAL A 26 -5.37 -10.50 4.82
C VAL A 26 -4.09 -10.45 3.97
N LEU A 27 -3.02 -9.83 4.50
CA LEU A 27 -1.70 -9.77 3.86
C LEU A 27 -1.00 -11.13 3.85
N GLY A 28 -1.19 -11.94 4.89
CA GLY A 28 -0.58 -13.27 5.03
C GLY A 28 -1.23 -14.39 4.23
N GLY A 29 -2.25 -14.08 3.43
CA GLY A 29 -2.91 -15.05 2.56
C GLY A 29 -2.81 -14.70 1.08
N GLU A 30 -3.07 -15.67 0.21
CA GLU A 30 -3.18 -15.46 -1.23
C GLU A 30 -4.37 -14.57 -1.65
N PHE A 31 -5.13 -13.98 -0.71
CA PHE A 31 -6.50 -13.49 -0.93
C PHE A 31 -6.62 -12.17 -1.69
N LEU A 32 -5.66 -11.24 -1.56
CA LEU A 32 -5.80 -9.88 -2.11
C LEU A 32 -5.76 -9.83 -3.63
N ALA A 33 -4.84 -10.57 -4.24
CA ALA A 33 -4.62 -10.57 -5.68
C ALA A 33 -4.19 -11.96 -6.15
N ARG A 34 -4.41 -12.28 -7.42
CA ARG A 34 -3.99 -13.57 -7.98
C ARG A 34 -2.47 -13.71 -8.10
N LYS A 35 -1.74 -12.59 -8.26
CA LYS A 35 -0.28 -12.60 -8.43
C LYS A 35 0.43 -11.86 -7.29
N SER A 36 0.12 -10.58 -7.08
CA SER A 36 0.81 -9.80 -6.04
C SER A 36 0.04 -8.58 -5.56
N ALA A 37 0.30 -8.20 -4.31
CA ALA A 37 -0.07 -6.91 -3.77
C ALA A 37 1.18 -6.01 -3.71
N ARG A 38 1.06 -4.74 -4.08
CA ARG A 38 2.12 -3.74 -3.96
C ARG A 38 1.75 -2.72 -2.89
N LEU A 39 2.59 -2.57 -1.87
CA LEU A 39 2.46 -1.56 -0.83
C LEU A 39 3.37 -0.39 -1.14
N TYR A 40 2.77 0.76 -1.46
CA TYR A 40 3.49 2.01 -1.62
C TYR A 40 3.39 2.82 -0.34
N TYR A 41 4.54 3.13 0.25
CA TYR A 41 4.62 3.86 1.51
C TYR A 41 5.61 5.02 1.40
N THR A 42 5.47 6.00 2.28
CA THR A 42 6.51 7.01 2.48
C THR A 42 6.49 7.57 3.89
N PRO A 43 7.66 7.68 4.57
CA PRO A 43 7.75 8.31 5.88
C PRO A 43 7.54 9.83 5.83
N ARG A 44 7.42 10.40 4.61
CA ARG A 44 7.21 11.84 4.39
C ARG A 44 5.74 12.24 4.45
N ASP A 45 4.80 11.29 4.48
CA ASP A 45 3.36 11.57 4.52
C ASP A 45 2.95 12.22 5.84
N MET A 46 2.70 13.54 5.81
CA MET A 46 2.35 14.28 7.01
C MET A 46 0.94 13.98 7.50
N VAL A 47 0.03 13.57 6.61
CA VAL A 47 -1.36 13.22 6.97
C VAL A 47 -1.34 11.97 7.84
N LEU A 48 -0.63 10.92 7.42
CA LEU A 48 -0.49 9.71 8.22
C LEU A 48 0.36 9.92 9.47
N ALA A 49 1.42 10.74 9.39
CA ALA A 49 2.25 11.03 10.55
C ALA A 49 1.50 11.77 11.67
N THR A 50 0.46 12.53 11.34
CA THR A 50 -0.27 13.38 12.30
C THR A 50 -1.68 12.86 12.60
N LEU A 51 -2.58 12.88 11.60
CA LEU A 51 -3.99 12.58 11.81
C LEU A 51 -4.23 11.12 12.18
N PHE A 52 -3.53 10.19 11.53
CA PHE A 52 -3.70 8.77 11.84
C PHE A 52 -3.24 8.44 13.26
N GLN A 53 -2.09 8.97 13.70
CA GLN A 53 -1.59 8.76 15.06
C GLN A 53 -2.55 9.29 16.13
N LEU A 54 -3.23 10.41 15.86
CA LEU A 54 -4.19 10.99 16.80
C LEU A 54 -5.45 10.13 16.98
N ILE A 55 -5.90 9.46 15.92
CA ILE A 55 -7.14 8.67 15.92
C ILE A 55 -6.87 7.24 16.40
N GLU A 56 -5.91 6.56 15.78
CA GLU A 56 -5.71 5.12 15.92
C GLU A 56 -4.59 4.74 16.89
N ARG A 57 -3.83 5.73 17.41
CA ARG A 57 -2.70 5.54 18.34
C ARG A 57 -1.69 4.48 17.87
N GLY A 58 -1.37 4.49 16.58
CA GLY A 58 -0.47 3.53 15.94
C GLY A 58 0.26 4.09 14.71
N GLN A 59 1.02 3.25 14.02
CA GLN A 59 1.69 3.62 12.76
C GLN A 59 0.92 3.06 11.58
N ALA A 60 0.55 3.92 10.63
CA ALA A 60 -0.08 3.50 9.39
C ALA A 60 0.94 2.79 8.49
N MET A 61 0.52 1.71 7.82
CA MET A 61 1.35 1.01 6.85
C MET A 61 1.76 1.91 5.67
N GLY A 62 0.93 2.89 5.29
CA GLY A 62 1.30 3.89 4.29
C GLY A 62 2.44 4.83 4.69
N LEU A 63 2.77 4.90 5.99
CA LEU A 63 3.88 5.69 6.53
C LEU A 63 5.14 4.85 6.69
N THR A 64 5.02 3.63 7.21
CA THR A 64 6.17 2.81 7.64
C THR A 64 6.44 1.57 6.79
N GLY A 65 5.53 1.20 5.89
CA GLY A 65 5.50 -0.14 5.31
C GLY A 65 5.01 -1.20 6.29
N ALA A 66 5.04 -2.45 5.85
CA ALA A 66 4.80 -3.65 6.64
C ALA A 66 6.10 -4.14 7.28
N ARG A 67 6.04 -4.53 8.55
CA ARG A 67 7.16 -5.12 9.30
C ARG A 67 7.23 -6.62 9.15
N GLY A 68 6.09 -7.29 8.98
CA GLY A 68 6.01 -8.72 8.71
C GLY A 68 6.41 -9.09 7.30
N GLU A 69 6.78 -10.36 7.13
CA GLU A 69 7.01 -10.97 5.82
C GLU A 69 5.72 -11.61 5.31
N TYR A 70 5.25 -11.13 4.16
CA TYR A 70 3.99 -11.58 3.56
C TYR A 70 4.26 -12.07 2.13
N PRO A 71 4.05 -13.37 1.85
CA PRO A 71 4.22 -13.91 0.51
C PRO A 71 3.34 -13.17 -0.51
N GLY A 72 3.95 -12.66 -1.58
CA GLY A 72 3.23 -11.92 -2.62
C GLY A 72 3.00 -10.43 -2.32
N LEU A 73 3.42 -9.93 -1.14
CA LEU A 73 3.47 -8.49 -0.87
C LEU A 73 4.83 -7.92 -1.29
N ILE A 74 4.80 -6.97 -2.22
CA ILE A 74 5.97 -6.20 -2.64
C ILE A 74 5.86 -4.82 -2.05
N GLN A 75 6.88 -4.36 -1.33
CA GLN A 75 6.87 -3.04 -0.72
C GLN A 75 7.77 -2.08 -1.49
N LYS A 76 7.33 -0.83 -1.69
CA LYS A 76 8.11 0.22 -2.34
C LYS A 76 7.97 1.53 -1.59
N GLU A 77 9.09 2.07 -1.11
CA GLU A 77 9.13 3.44 -0.63
C GLU A 77 9.05 4.39 -1.83
N VAL A 78 8.13 5.35 -1.80
CA VAL A 78 7.91 6.28 -2.92
C VAL A 78 8.09 7.75 -2.52
N GLY A 79 8.86 8.02 -1.47
CA GLY A 79 9.05 9.36 -0.93
C GLY A 79 9.69 10.37 -1.89
N GLU A 80 10.42 9.89 -2.90
CA GLU A 80 10.97 10.71 -3.97
C GLU A 80 9.91 11.17 -4.98
N PHE A 81 8.80 10.45 -5.09
CA PHE A 81 7.75 10.71 -6.09
C PHE A 81 6.52 11.42 -5.50
N PHE A 82 6.04 10.97 -4.34
CA PHE A 82 4.77 11.45 -3.76
C PHE A 82 4.96 12.37 -2.54
N GLY A 83 6.18 12.50 -2.03
CA GLY A 83 6.57 13.54 -1.07
C GLY A 83 5.66 13.66 0.17
N ARG A 84 5.39 14.91 0.59
CA ARG A 84 4.65 15.20 1.84
C ARG A 84 3.13 15.11 1.74
N ASN A 85 2.60 15.18 0.52
CA ASN A 85 1.16 15.19 0.23
C ASN A 85 0.74 13.89 -0.47
N ALA A 86 1.40 12.77 -0.15
CA ALA A 86 1.26 11.53 -0.89
C ALA A 86 -0.21 11.12 -1.06
N HIS A 87 -1.04 11.25 -0.02
CA HIS A 87 -2.49 11.01 -0.07
C HIS A 87 -3.25 11.78 -1.16
N SER A 88 -2.87 13.02 -1.47
CA SER A 88 -3.49 13.81 -2.55
C SER A 88 -2.80 13.60 -3.91
N GLU A 89 -1.53 13.23 -3.89
CA GLU A 89 -0.73 13.04 -5.09
C GLU A 89 -0.98 11.66 -5.74
N TYR A 90 -1.32 10.63 -4.97
CA TYR A 90 -1.71 9.34 -5.55
C TYR A 90 -2.92 9.46 -6.47
N GLU A 91 -3.95 10.20 -6.08
CA GLU A 91 -5.13 10.42 -6.92
C GLU A 91 -4.76 11.05 -8.28
N LYS A 92 -3.80 11.97 -8.27
CA LYS A 92 -3.45 12.78 -9.44
C LYS A 92 -2.39 12.14 -10.33
N ALA A 93 -1.40 11.48 -9.73
CA ALA A 93 -0.14 11.12 -10.40
C ALA A 93 0.18 9.63 -10.34
N PHE A 94 -0.64 8.79 -9.69
CA PHE A 94 -0.33 7.36 -9.59
C PHE A 94 -0.25 6.67 -10.96
N HIS A 95 -1.14 7.02 -11.91
CA HIS A 95 -1.11 6.48 -13.26
C HIS A 95 0.25 6.74 -13.94
N LYS A 96 0.74 7.98 -13.85
CA LYS A 96 2.00 8.40 -14.44
C LYS A 96 3.19 7.71 -13.77
N PHE A 97 3.20 7.67 -12.43
CA PHE A 97 4.21 6.92 -11.69
C PHE A 97 4.23 5.44 -12.09
N PHE A 98 3.05 4.84 -12.27
CA PHE A 98 2.96 3.44 -12.65
C PHE A 98 3.56 3.20 -14.05
N GLU A 99 3.24 4.03 -15.03
CA GLU A 99 3.81 3.94 -16.38
C GLU A 99 5.33 4.18 -16.41
N GLU A 100 5.86 5.09 -15.60
CA GLU A 100 7.28 5.44 -15.63
C GLU A 100 8.16 4.48 -14.82
N HIS A 101 7.61 3.84 -13.78
CA HIS A 101 8.41 3.13 -12.78
C HIS A 101 7.93 1.72 -12.42
N GLU A 102 6.78 1.29 -12.93
CA GLU A 102 6.14 0.03 -12.54
C GLU A 102 5.63 -0.80 -13.72
N SER A 103 5.48 -0.21 -14.92
CA SER A 103 5.15 -0.93 -16.15
C SER A 103 6.39 -1.66 -16.66
N LEU A 104 6.29 -2.98 -16.70
CA LEU A 104 7.15 -3.85 -17.50
C LEU A 104 6.51 -4.05 -18.88
#